data_AF-A0A0Q6BJH4-F1
#
_entry.id   AF-A0A0Q6BJH4-F1
#
_cell.length_a   1.000
_cell.length_b   1.000
_cell.length_c   1.000
_cell.angle_alpha   90.00
_cell.angle_beta   90.00
_cell.angle_gamma   90.00
#
_symmetry.space_group_name_H-M   'P 1'
#
loop_
_entity.id
_entity.type
_entity.pdbx_description
1 polymer ?
#
loop_
_entity_poly.entity_id
_entity_poly.type
_entity_poly.pdbx_seq_one_letter_code
_entity_poly.pdbx_strand_id
1 'polypeptide(L)'
;MKFAMGSETLTQLSQKTSGAGDDLGALVRQLADAAAPLEGRFNGAGRAAFDRFKGEVDGISVELNAALSSVLTGITGQNRAFVEGEQQIADETTSAQSGAGFESARFGGSRA
;
A
#
# COMPACT_ATOMS: atom_id res chain seq x y z
N MET A 1 16.87 11.02 7.69
CA MET A 1 15.79 11.20 8.71
C MET A 1 14.39 11.29 8.09
N LYS A 2 14.11 12.23 7.18
CA LYS A 2 12.76 12.37 6.57
C LYS A 2 12.32 11.15 5.75
N PHE A 3 13.27 10.47 5.12
CA PHE A 3 13.01 9.36 4.22
C PHE A 3 12.79 8.02 4.92
N ALA A 4 13.59 7.70 5.95
CA ALA A 4 13.34 6.58 6.86
C ALA A 4 11.97 6.69 7.56
N MET A 5 11.55 7.91 7.94
CA MET A 5 10.21 8.16 8.50
C MET A 5 9.08 7.83 7.50
N GLY A 6 9.30 8.07 6.20
CA GLY A 6 8.34 7.75 5.15
C GLY A 6 8.15 6.24 4.98
N SER A 7 9.26 5.50 4.92
CA SER A 7 9.25 4.02 4.87
C SER A 7 8.53 3.39 6.07
N GLU A 8 8.79 3.89 7.27
CA GLU A 8 8.16 3.42 8.50
C GLU A 8 6.65 3.73 8.53
N THR A 9 6.26 4.93 8.10
CA THR A 9 4.84 5.33 8.02
C THR A 9 4.06 4.47 7.02
N LEU A 10 4.65 4.22 5.85
CA LEU A 10 4.06 3.37 4.82
C LEU A 10 3.90 1.91 5.29
N THR A 11 4.89 1.39 6.03
CA THR A 11 4.83 0.06 6.63
C THR A 11 3.69 -0.05 7.65
N GLN A 12 3.56 0.96 8.53
CA GLN A 12 2.47 1.00 9.50
C GLN A 12 1.09 1.12 8.83
N LEU A 13 0.98 1.94 7.78
CA LEU A 13 -0.26 2.07 7.02
C LEU A 13 -0.63 0.74 6.37
N SER A 14 0.32 0.08 5.72
CA SER A 14 0.14 -1.26 5.13
C SER A 14 -0.37 -2.29 6.14
N GLN A 15 0.20 -2.34 7.34
CA GLN A 15 -0.23 -3.27 8.39
C GLN A 15 -1.66 -2.99 8.86
N LYS A 16 -2.00 -1.71 9.09
CA LYS A 16 -3.36 -1.29 9.48
C LYS A 16 -4.39 -1.62 8.40
N THR A 17 -4.02 -1.37 7.14
CA THR A 17 -4.85 -1.64 5.96
C THR A 17 -5.11 -3.13 5.80
N SER A 18 -4.10 -3.98 5.99
CA SER A 18 -4.27 -5.44 5.98
C SER A 18 -5.21 -5.91 7.10
N GLY A 19 -4.95 -5.50 8.35
CA GLY A 19 -5.77 -5.91 9.49
C GLY A 19 -7.22 -5.47 9.38
N ALA A 20 -7.46 -4.24 8.90
CA ALA A 20 -8.82 -3.75 8.65
C ALA A 20 -9.55 -4.53 7.55
N GLY A 21 -8.82 -5.05 6.54
CA GLY A 21 -9.37 -5.92 5.50
C GLY A 21 -9.81 -7.28 6.05
N ASP A 22 -8.96 -7.89 6.90
CA ASP A 22 -9.28 -9.16 7.57
C ASP A 22 -10.50 -9.01 8.49
N ASP A 23 -10.55 -7.94 9.26
CA ASP A 23 -11.68 -7.62 10.16
C ASP A 23 -12.99 -7.41 9.38
N LEU A 24 -12.94 -6.67 8.25
CA LEU A 24 -14.14 -6.49 7.42
C LEU A 24 -14.61 -7.82 6.84
N GLY A 25 -13.70 -8.67 6.35
CA GLY A 25 -14.03 -10.00 5.85
C GLY A 25 -14.63 -10.90 6.94
N ALA A 26 -14.17 -10.79 8.17
CA ALA A 26 -14.74 -11.51 9.31
C ALA A 26 -16.15 -11.01 9.65
N LEU A 27 -16.37 -9.69 9.70
CA LEU A 27 -17.68 -9.09 9.94
C LEU A 27 -18.70 -9.45 8.86
N VAL A 28 -18.27 -9.51 7.60
CA VAL A 28 -19.11 -9.94 6.48
C VAL A 28 -19.54 -11.41 6.62
N ARG A 29 -18.63 -12.31 6.98
CA ARG A 29 -18.99 -13.71 7.24
C ARG A 29 -19.94 -13.84 8.42
N GLN A 30 -19.67 -13.12 9.52
CA GLN A 30 -20.57 -13.09 10.67
C GLN A 30 -21.96 -12.55 10.31
N LEU A 31 -22.03 -11.55 9.45
CA LEU A 31 -23.28 -11.01 8.94
C LEU A 31 -24.03 -12.07 8.12
N ALA A 32 -23.35 -12.79 7.23
CA ALA A 32 -23.95 -13.89 6.48
C ALA A 32 -24.45 -15.02 7.39
N ASP A 33 -23.68 -15.41 8.42
CA ASP A 33 -24.06 -16.45 9.38
C ASP A 33 -25.25 -16.04 10.25
N ALA A 34 -25.26 -14.79 10.71
CA ALA A 34 -26.39 -14.23 11.47
C ALA A 34 -27.67 -14.13 10.61
N ALA A 35 -27.49 -14.03 9.30
CA ALA A 35 -28.55 -13.88 8.32
C ALA A 35 -29.10 -15.25 7.85
N ALA A 36 -28.32 -16.34 7.91
CA ALA A 36 -28.73 -17.71 7.57
C ALA A 36 -30.04 -18.20 8.24
N PRO A 37 -30.29 -17.99 9.55
CA PRO A 37 -31.56 -18.39 10.17
C PRO A 37 -32.76 -17.54 9.73
N LEU A 38 -32.54 -16.40 9.07
CA LEU A 38 -33.60 -15.57 8.50
C LEU A 38 -34.04 -16.06 7.11
N GLU A 39 -33.18 -16.78 6.38
CA GLU A 39 -33.49 -17.32 5.05
C GLU A 39 -34.68 -18.30 5.09
N GLY A 40 -34.78 -19.10 6.17
CA GLY A 40 -35.93 -19.98 6.41
C GLY A 40 -37.20 -19.28 6.89
N ARG A 41 -37.13 -17.98 7.22
CA ARG A 41 -38.27 -17.16 7.68
C ARG A 41 -38.81 -16.24 6.59
N PHE A 42 -38.02 -15.98 5.55
CA PHE A 42 -38.42 -15.15 4.42
C PHE A 42 -38.87 -16.02 3.23
N ASN A 43 -40.15 -15.88 2.84
CA ASN A 43 -40.69 -16.51 1.63
C ASN A 43 -40.85 -15.46 0.51
N GLY A 44 -40.66 -15.87 -0.75
CA GLY A 44 -40.88 -15.02 -1.92
C GLY A 44 -39.92 -13.81 -2.00
N ALA A 45 -40.46 -12.60 -2.06
CA ALA A 45 -39.68 -11.37 -2.25
C ALA A 45 -38.62 -11.11 -1.16
N GLY A 46 -38.86 -11.58 0.08
CA GLY A 46 -37.90 -11.45 1.17
C GLY A 46 -36.62 -12.28 0.95
N ARG A 47 -36.75 -13.49 0.37
CA ARG A 47 -35.61 -14.33 0.03
C ARG A 47 -34.80 -13.74 -1.13
N ALA A 48 -35.49 -13.22 -2.15
CA ALA A 48 -34.83 -12.55 -3.27
C ALA A 48 -34.04 -11.29 -2.84
N ALA A 49 -34.58 -10.50 -1.90
CA ALA A 49 -33.87 -9.35 -1.33
C ALA A 49 -32.64 -9.78 -0.51
N PHE A 50 -32.76 -10.88 0.22
CA PHE A 50 -31.67 -11.46 0.99
C PHE A 50 -30.54 -12.01 0.11
N ASP A 51 -30.88 -12.77 -0.93
CA ASP A 51 -29.91 -13.31 -1.88
C ASP A 51 -29.14 -12.19 -2.58
N ARG A 52 -29.85 -11.10 -2.93
CA ARG A 52 -29.23 -9.90 -3.48
C ARG A 52 -28.30 -9.23 -2.48
N PHE A 53 -28.74 -9.06 -1.23
CA PHE A 53 -27.90 -8.49 -0.17
C PHE A 53 -26.61 -9.29 0.02
N LYS A 54 -26.71 -10.62 0.09
CA LYS A 54 -25.56 -11.53 0.19
C LYS A 54 -24.61 -11.35 -1.01
N GLY A 55 -25.15 -11.29 -2.23
CA GLY A 55 -24.36 -11.09 -3.44
C GLY A 55 -23.64 -9.73 -3.48
N GLU A 56 -24.31 -8.65 -3.04
CA GLU A 56 -23.70 -7.32 -2.94
C GLU A 56 -22.59 -7.29 -1.87
N VAL A 57 -22.80 -7.94 -0.73
CA VAL A 57 -21.81 -8.06 0.35
C VAL A 57 -20.58 -8.86 -0.08
N ASP A 58 -20.77 -9.99 -0.77
CA ASP A 58 -19.68 -10.78 -1.32
C ASP A 58 -18.89 -9.97 -2.38
N GLY A 59 -19.60 -9.24 -3.25
CA GLY A 59 -19.01 -8.36 -4.27
C GLY A 59 -18.18 -7.22 -3.67
N ILE A 60 -18.73 -6.50 -2.68
CA ILE A 60 -18.02 -5.43 -1.97
C ILE A 60 -16.77 -5.98 -1.27
N SER A 61 -16.84 -7.18 -0.70
CA SER A 61 -15.68 -7.81 -0.05
C SER A 61 -14.55 -8.12 -1.04
N VAL A 62 -14.90 -8.57 -2.25
CA VAL A 62 -13.91 -8.81 -3.32
C VAL A 62 -13.30 -7.51 -3.80
N GLU A 63 -14.12 -6.49 -4.07
CA GLU A 63 -13.63 -5.17 -4.50
C GLU A 63 -12.74 -4.52 -3.44
N LEU A 64 -13.12 -4.62 -2.17
CA LEU A 64 -12.33 -4.07 -1.09
C LEU A 64 -10.97 -4.78 -1.00
N ASN A 65 -10.92 -6.11 -1.06
CA ASN A 65 -9.67 -6.85 -1.09
C ASN A 65 -8.79 -6.47 -2.30
N ALA A 66 -9.39 -6.29 -3.48
CA ALA A 66 -8.67 -5.84 -4.67
C ALA A 66 -8.11 -4.43 -4.50
N ALA A 67 -8.90 -3.50 -3.94
CA ALA A 67 -8.46 -2.14 -3.65
C ALA A 67 -7.31 -2.12 -2.61
N LEU A 68 -7.41 -2.92 -1.54
CA LEU A 68 -6.36 -3.06 -0.54
C LEU A 68 -5.07 -3.63 -1.14
N SER A 69 -5.17 -4.65 -2.00
CA SER A 69 -4.03 -5.21 -2.72
C SER A 69 -3.38 -4.20 -3.67
N SER A 70 -4.19 -3.39 -4.35
CA SER A 70 -3.71 -2.28 -5.19
C SER A 70 -2.97 -1.23 -4.36
N VAL A 71 -3.50 -0.85 -3.20
CA VAL A 71 -2.84 0.09 -2.28
C VAL A 71 -1.51 -0.48 -1.80
N LEU A 72 -1.48 -1.75 -1.37
CA LEU A 72 -0.25 -2.42 -0.95
C LEU A 72 0.82 -2.46 -2.05
N THR A 73 0.40 -2.74 -3.28
CA THR A 73 1.27 -2.72 -4.46
C THR A 73 1.81 -1.32 -4.70
N GLY A 74 0.95 -0.30 -4.63
CA GLY A 74 1.34 1.11 -4.76
C GLY A 74 2.33 1.55 -3.69
N ILE A 75 2.12 1.15 -2.43
CA ILE A 75 3.03 1.42 -1.31
C ILE A 75 4.39 0.75 -1.55
N THR A 76 4.39 -0.51 -1.99
CA THR A 76 5.63 -1.23 -2.31
C THR A 76 6.39 -0.56 -3.46
N GLY A 77 5.68 -0.12 -4.50
CA GLY A 77 6.24 0.64 -5.60
C GLY A 77 6.83 1.98 -5.16
N GLN A 78 6.13 2.72 -4.30
CA GLN A 78 6.63 3.97 -3.72
C GLN A 78 7.91 3.73 -2.90
N ASN A 79 7.93 2.71 -2.04
CA ASN A 79 9.11 2.38 -1.24
C ASN A 79 10.32 2.04 -2.14
N ARG A 80 10.10 1.27 -3.21
CA ARG A 80 11.13 0.97 -4.21
C ARG A 80 11.67 2.23 -4.90
N ALA A 81 10.78 3.07 -5.43
CA ALA A 81 11.16 4.31 -6.09
C ALA A 81 11.95 5.24 -5.15
N PHE A 82 11.62 5.21 -3.86
CA PHE A 82 12.33 5.97 -2.85
C PHE A 82 13.75 5.49 -2.63
N VAL A 83 13.95 4.18 -2.42
CA VAL A 83 15.27 3.57 -2.22
C VAL A 83 16.14 3.75 -3.46
N GLU A 84 15.59 3.52 -4.65
CA GLU A 84 16.28 3.72 -5.92
C GLU A 84 16.68 5.20 -6.12
N GLY A 85 15.77 6.13 -5.81
CA GLY A 85 16.04 7.57 -5.87
C GLY A 85 17.13 8.01 -4.89
N GLU A 86 17.16 7.48 -3.67
CA GLU A 86 18.23 7.75 -2.71
C GLU A 86 19.60 7.32 -3.24
N GLN A 87 19.67 6.11 -3.81
CA GLN A 87 20.91 5.58 -4.35
C GLN A 87 21.38 6.40 -5.56
N GLN A 88 20.45 6.79 -6.44
CA GLN A 88 20.75 7.61 -7.61
C GLN A 88 21.28 9.00 -7.21
N ILE A 89 20.67 9.65 -6.20
CA ILE A 89 21.15 10.93 -5.67
C ILE A 89 22.55 10.78 -5.03
N ALA A 90 22.79 9.68 -4.31
CA ALA A 90 24.09 9.41 -3.71
C ALA A 90 25.19 9.21 -4.77
N ASP A 91 24.88 8.48 -5.84
CA ASP A 91 25.80 8.24 -6.96
C ASP A 91 26.08 9.53 -7.76
N GLU A 92 25.05 10.33 -8.03
CA GLU A 92 25.18 11.64 -8.67
C GLU A 92 26.01 12.61 -7.81
N THR A 93 25.75 12.65 -6.51
CA THR A 93 26.50 13.51 -5.57
C THR A 93 27.96 13.09 -5.51
N THR A 94 28.23 11.78 -5.40
CA THR A 94 29.60 11.24 -5.38
C THR A 94 30.35 11.54 -6.67
N SER A 95 29.66 11.41 -7.82
CA SER A 95 30.22 11.72 -9.14
C SER A 95 30.53 13.22 -9.29
N ALA A 96 29.60 14.09 -8.89
CA ALA A 96 29.78 15.54 -8.92
C ALA A 96 30.90 16.01 -7.97
N GLN A 97 30.98 15.44 -6.76
CA GLN A 97 32.07 15.70 -5.81
C GLN A 97 33.43 15.26 -6.35
N SER A 98 33.50 14.09 -6.98
CA SER A 98 34.73 13.61 -7.62
C SER A 98 35.19 14.60 -8.69
N GLY A 99 34.29 15.05 -9.58
CA GLY A 99 34.59 16.04 -10.61
C GLY A 99 35.07 17.38 -10.05
N ALA A 100 34.42 17.91 -9.01
CA ALA A 100 34.83 19.16 -8.36
C ALA A 100 36.18 19.05 -7.63
N GLY A 101 36.50 17.88 -7.06
CA GLY A 101 37.77 17.61 -6.40
C GLY A 101 38.96 17.60 -7.38
N PHE A 102 38.81 17.05 -8.58
CA PHE A 102 39.85 17.07 -9.60
C PHE A 102 40.10 18.48 -10.16
N GLU A 103 39.04 19.27 -10.33
CA GLU A 103 39.14 20.64 -10.85
C GLU A 103 39.83 21.56 -9.82
N SER A 104 39.46 21.49 -8.54
CA SER A 104 40.12 22.25 -7.47
C SER A 104 41.57 21.81 -7.19
N ALA A 105 41.89 20.53 -7.38
CA ALA A 105 43.27 20.04 -7.26
C ALA A 105 44.20 20.52 -8.39
N ARG A 106 43.65 20.82 -9.58
CA ARG A 106 44.44 21.32 -10.73
C ARG A 106 44.90 22.77 -10.56
N PHE A 107 44.14 23.62 -9.88
CA PHE A 107 44.50 25.03 -9.68
C PHE A 107 45.61 25.27 -8.64
N GLY A 108 46.01 24.25 -7.87
CA GLY A 108 47.13 24.33 -6.92
C GLY A 108 48.53 24.12 -7.52
N GLY A 109 48.62 23.67 -8.78
CA GLY A 109 49.89 23.24 -9.41
C GLY A 109 50.63 24.29 -10.23
N SER A 110 50.05 25.44 -10.55
CA SER A 110 50.70 26.47 -11.37
C SER A 110 51.30 27.57 -10.51
N ARG A 111 52.43 27.27 -9.86
CA ARG A 111 53.42 28.29 -9.51
C ARG A 111 54.61 28.13 -10.48
N ALA A 112 54.66 29.00 -11.47
CA ALA A 112 55.87 29.38 -12.21
C ALA A 112 55.72 30.85 -12.57
#